data_AF-A0A7N0ZY50-F1
#
_entry.id   AF-A0A7N0ZY50-F1
#
_cell.length_a   1.000
_cell.length_b   1.000
_cell.length_c   1.000
_cell.angle_alpha   90.00
_cell.angle_beta   90.00
_cell.angle_gamma   90.00
#
_symmetry.space_group_name_H-M   'P 1'
#
loop_
_entity.id
_entity.type
_entity.pdbx_description
1 polymer ?
#
loop_
_entity_poly.entity_id
_entity_poly.type
_entity_poly.pdbx_seq_one_letter_code
_entity_poly.pdbx_strand_id
1 'polypeptide(L)'
;MFLQIVGVTIDFCNFQAVHCDNEIAGGFNPGEGILICGNHLTMQDEVTQVVIHELIHAYDDCKAKNLDWSNCAHHACSEIRAGHLSGDCHYKRELLRGYLKIRGHEPECIKRRVMKSMKANPNCSEAAAKDAMEAVWDVCYNDTQPFDRAP
;
A
#
# COMPACT_ATOMS: atom_id res chain seq x y z
N MET A 1 15.07 0.70 16.21
CA MET A 1 14.10 -0.07 17.02
C MET A 1 13.59 -1.18 16.13
N PHE A 2 13.96 -2.44 16.39
CA PHE A 2 13.52 -3.58 15.58
C PHE A 2 12.13 -4.01 16.06
N LEU A 3 11.14 -4.06 15.16
CA LEU A 3 9.89 -4.78 15.40
C LEU A 3 10.08 -6.18 14.84
N GLN A 4 10.06 -7.19 15.71
CA GLN A 4 10.21 -8.57 15.31
C GLN A 4 8.85 -9.11 14.86
N ILE A 5 8.57 -8.98 13.57
CA ILE A 5 7.38 -9.57 12.97
C ILE A 5 7.79 -10.95 12.42
N VAL A 6 7.27 -12.01 13.03
CA VAL A 6 7.36 -13.41 12.53
C VAL A 6 8.80 -13.85 12.19
N GLY A 7 9.75 -13.64 13.11
CA GLY A 7 11.11 -14.17 12.98
C GLY A 7 12.00 -13.50 11.92
N VAL A 8 11.53 -12.45 11.26
CA VAL A 8 12.32 -11.59 10.37
C VAL A 8 12.64 -10.29 11.10
N THR A 9 13.91 -9.89 11.12
CA THR A 9 14.32 -8.56 11.56
C THR A 9 14.10 -7.59 10.41
N ILE A 10 12.96 -6.89 10.41
CA ILE A 10 12.79 -5.71 9.59
C ILE A 10 13.62 -4.61 10.23
N ASP A 11 14.59 -4.06 9.50
CA ASP A 11 15.28 -2.87 9.96
C ASP A 11 14.37 -1.65 9.76
N PHE A 12 13.37 -1.51 10.64
CA PHE A 12 12.52 -0.32 10.74
C PHE A 12 13.32 0.95 11.08
N CYS A 13 14.65 0.88 11.25
CA CYS A 13 15.45 2.01 11.71
C CYS A 13 15.51 3.18 10.73
N ASN A 14 14.95 3.06 9.53
CA ASN A 14 14.84 4.18 8.62
C ASN A 14 13.37 4.51 8.31
N PHE A 15 12.69 5.07 9.32
CA PHE A 15 11.40 5.72 9.19
C PHE A 15 11.62 7.23 9.26
N GLN A 16 11.34 7.96 8.18
CA GLN A 16 11.61 9.38 8.09
C GLN A 16 10.36 10.17 7.72
N ALA A 17 10.09 11.25 8.46
CA ALA A 17 9.15 12.28 8.05
C ALA A 17 9.94 13.44 7.44
N VAL A 18 9.68 13.76 6.18
CA VAL A 18 10.41 14.78 5.42
C VAL A 18 9.47 15.78 4.76
N HIS A 19 10.06 16.84 4.20
CA HIS A 19 9.38 17.72 3.25
C HIS A 19 9.60 17.19 1.83
N CYS A 20 8.52 16.95 1.09
CA CYS A 20 8.57 16.49 -0.30
C CYS A 20 8.13 17.59 -1.25
N ASP A 21 8.77 17.66 -2.41
CA ASP A 21 8.38 18.60 -3.48
C ASP A 21 7.28 18.03 -4.39
N ASN A 22 7.21 16.70 -4.47
CA ASN A 22 6.21 15.98 -5.25
C ASN A 22 4.97 15.68 -4.41
N GLU A 23 3.78 15.69 -5.05
CA GLU A 23 2.49 15.41 -4.41
C GLU A 23 2.27 13.91 -4.09
N ILE A 24 3.15 13.34 -3.27
CA ILE A 24 3.05 12.00 -2.72
C ILE A 24 2.88 12.09 -1.19
N ALA A 25 2.21 11.10 -0.61
CA ALA A 25 1.97 11.07 0.83
C ALA A 25 3.10 10.36 1.61
N GLY A 26 3.73 9.38 0.97
CA GLY A 26 4.80 8.56 1.51
C GLY A 26 5.22 7.49 0.50
N GLY A 27 6.12 6.61 0.92
CA GLY A 27 6.55 5.46 0.14
C GLY A 27 7.47 4.53 0.93
N PHE A 28 7.46 3.26 0.56
CA PHE A 28 8.40 2.24 0.99
C PHE A 28 9.43 1.96 -0.10
N ASN A 29 10.72 2.01 0.26
CA ASN A 29 11.82 1.66 -0.61
C ASN A 29 12.62 0.48 0.00
N PRO A 30 12.80 -0.64 -0.72
CA PRO A 30 13.58 -1.78 -0.25
C PRO A 30 15.01 -1.37 0.12
N GLY A 31 15.45 -1.74 1.32
CA GLY A 31 16.77 -1.39 1.85
C GLY A 31 16.94 0.06 2.32
N GLU A 32 15.99 0.95 2.02
CA GLU A 32 16.00 2.35 2.49
C GLU A 32 14.95 2.62 3.57
N GLY A 33 13.83 1.91 3.62
CA GLY A 33 12.80 2.05 4.65
C GLY A 33 11.57 2.86 4.22
N ILE A 34 10.92 3.50 5.19
CA ILE A 34 9.64 4.21 5.01
C ILE A 34 9.87 5.72 5.03
N LEU A 35 9.38 6.41 4.01
CA LEU A 35 9.36 7.85 3.90
C LEU A 35 7.92 8.37 4.03
N ILE A 36 7.71 9.41 4.83
CA ILE A 36 6.43 10.11 4.97
C ILE A 36 6.62 11.57 4.60
N CYS A 37 5.81 12.07 3.68
CA CYS A 37 5.83 13.47 3.26
C CYS A 37 4.93 14.31 4.17
N GLY A 38 5.49 14.77 5.29
CA GLY A 38 4.73 15.43 6.36
C GLY A 38 4.06 16.74 5.93
N ASN A 39 4.59 17.41 4.91
CA ASN A 39 4.05 18.66 4.36
C ASN A 39 2.77 18.47 3.53
N HIS A 40 2.39 17.23 3.18
CA HIS A 40 1.17 16.91 2.43
C HIS A 40 0.08 16.28 3.29
N LEU A 41 0.31 16.10 4.59
CA LEU A 41 -0.60 15.42 5.51
C LEU A 41 -1.06 16.42 6.57
N THR A 42 -2.39 16.56 6.71
CA THR A 42 -2.99 17.60 7.56
C THR A 42 -3.70 17.03 8.77
N MET A 43 -4.10 15.75 8.72
CA MET A 43 -4.82 15.08 9.79
C MET A 43 -4.10 13.82 10.27
N GLN A 44 -4.19 13.54 11.58
CA GLN A 44 -3.64 12.32 12.18
C GLN A 44 -4.16 11.04 11.50
N ASP A 45 -5.42 11.06 11.06
CA ASP A 45 -6.02 9.95 10.32
C ASP A 45 -5.29 9.71 8.99
N GLU A 46 -4.95 10.75 8.23
CA GLU A 46 -4.18 10.62 6.97
C GLU A 46 -2.79 10.03 7.23
N VAL A 47 -2.09 10.51 8.26
CA VAL A 47 -0.79 9.96 8.67
C VAL A 47 -0.92 8.48 9.01
N THR A 48 -1.93 8.12 9.80
CA THR A 48 -2.15 6.73 10.22
C THR A 48 -2.35 5.81 9.01
N GLN A 49 -3.16 6.23 8.05
CA GLN A 49 -3.45 5.47 6.85
C GLN A 49 -2.21 5.26 5.97
N VAL A 50 -1.43 6.32 5.74
CA VAL A 50 -0.19 6.23 4.97
C VAL A 50 0.83 5.34 5.67
N VAL A 51 1.00 5.51 6.98
CA VAL A 51 1.94 4.68 7.74
C VAL A 51 1.57 3.20 7.69
N ILE A 52 0.29 2.84 7.87
CA ILE A 52 -0.13 1.44 7.77
C ILE A 52 0.09 0.92 6.34
N HIS A 53 -0.22 1.71 5.31
CA HIS A 53 0.01 1.36 3.92
C HIS A 53 1.48 1.00 3.66
N GLU A 54 2.43 1.87 4.04
CA GLU A 54 3.85 1.61 3.86
C GLU A 54 4.38 0.47 4.75
N LEU A 55 3.79 0.27 5.93
CA LEU A 55 4.12 -0.87 6.78
C LEU A 55 3.71 -2.20 6.16
N ILE A 56 2.61 -2.26 5.39
CA ILE A 56 2.24 -3.47 4.65
C ILE A 56 3.26 -3.77 3.56
N HIS A 57 3.72 -2.76 2.82
CA HIS A 57 4.81 -2.95 1.84
C HIS A 57 6.08 -3.49 2.50
N ALA A 58 6.47 -2.92 3.64
CA ALA A 58 7.63 -3.40 4.40
C ALA A 58 7.43 -4.85 4.91
N TYR A 59 6.23 -5.18 5.39
CA TYR A 59 5.91 -6.54 5.81
C TYR A 59 5.97 -7.53 4.64
N ASP A 60 5.46 -7.15 3.47
CA ASP A 60 5.46 -7.98 2.28
C ASP A 60 6.87 -8.28 1.78
N ASP A 61 7.71 -7.24 1.72
CA ASP A 61 9.13 -7.35 1.36
C ASP A 61 9.88 -8.31 2.29
N CYS A 62 9.55 -8.27 3.59
CA CYS A 62 10.19 -9.12 4.60
C CYS A 62 9.65 -10.55 4.61
N LYS A 63 8.34 -10.74 4.40
CA LYS A 63 7.67 -12.05 4.39
C LYS A 63 8.02 -12.84 3.13
N ALA A 64 8.03 -12.19 1.97
CA ALA A 64 8.18 -12.86 0.69
C ALA A 64 9.65 -13.03 0.32
N LYS A 65 10.13 -14.28 0.31
CA LYS A 65 11.53 -14.61 -0.02
C LYS A 65 12.00 -14.12 -1.39
N ASN A 66 11.08 -13.91 -2.34
CA ASN A 66 11.35 -13.54 -3.73
C ASN A 66 10.44 -12.38 -4.20
N LEU A 67 10.13 -11.41 -3.33
CA LEU A 67 9.41 -10.22 -3.78
C LEU A 67 10.29 -9.44 -4.76
N ASP A 68 9.69 -8.97 -5.84
CA ASP A 68 10.39 -8.22 -6.89
C ASP A 68 9.52 -7.03 -7.30
N TRP A 69 9.93 -5.83 -6.90
CA TRP A 69 9.19 -4.60 -7.15
C TRP A 69 9.16 -4.19 -8.64
N SER A 70 10.04 -4.78 -9.47
CA SER A 70 9.99 -4.64 -10.93
C SER A 70 8.97 -5.58 -11.59
N ASN A 71 8.51 -6.62 -10.87
CA ASN A 71 7.46 -7.52 -11.34
C ASN A 71 6.07 -6.94 -11.04
N CYS A 72 5.28 -6.73 -12.10
CA CYS A 72 3.96 -6.13 -11.99
C CYS A 72 3.00 -6.91 -11.09
N ALA A 73 3.04 -8.24 -11.08
CA ALA A 73 2.17 -9.05 -10.23
C ALA A 73 2.53 -8.93 -8.75
N HIS A 74 3.83 -8.88 -8.44
CA HIS A 74 4.32 -8.71 -7.07
C HIS A 74 3.95 -7.33 -6.52
N HIS A 75 4.24 -6.27 -7.29
CA HIS A 75 3.90 -4.91 -6.92
C HIS A 75 2.37 -4.74 -6.78
N ALA A 76 1.58 -5.22 -7.76
CA ALA A 76 0.12 -5.17 -7.68
C ALA A 76 -0.43 -5.88 -6.43
N CYS A 77 0.13 -7.04 -6.08
CA CYS A 77 -0.30 -7.79 -4.91
C CYS A 77 -0.09 -6.99 -3.62
N SER A 78 1.08 -6.35 -3.47
CA SER A 78 1.38 -5.55 -2.28
C SER A 78 0.50 -4.31 -2.19
N GLU A 79 0.21 -3.65 -3.32
CA GLU A 79 -0.73 -2.52 -3.41
C GLU A 79 -2.18 -2.90 -3.06
N ILE A 80 -2.63 -4.08 -3.49
CA ILE A 80 -3.97 -4.60 -3.14
C ILE A 80 -4.06 -4.79 -1.62
N ARG A 81 -3.04 -5.40 -1.01
CA ARG A 81 -2.98 -5.62 0.43
C ARG A 81 -2.89 -4.32 1.20
N ALA A 82 -2.02 -3.40 0.78
CA ALA A 82 -1.86 -2.09 1.42
C ALA A 82 -3.14 -1.24 1.30
N GLY A 83 -3.83 -1.31 0.16
CA GLY A 83 -5.12 -0.65 -0.05
C GLY A 83 -6.25 -1.22 0.81
N HIS A 84 -6.29 -2.55 0.98
CA HIS A 84 -7.30 -3.22 1.79
C HIS A 84 -7.06 -3.06 3.30
N LEU A 85 -5.81 -3.18 3.74
CA LEU A 85 -5.46 -3.28 5.17
C LEU A 85 -5.12 -1.93 5.82
N SER A 86 -4.89 -0.87 5.05
CA SER A 86 -4.68 0.47 5.62
C SER A 86 -5.95 1.03 6.24
N GLY A 87 -7.10 0.83 5.58
CA GLY A 87 -8.35 1.55 5.84
C GLY A 87 -8.57 2.76 4.93
N ASP A 88 -7.68 3.00 3.95
CA ASP A 88 -7.73 4.19 3.10
C ASP A 88 -9.00 4.20 2.22
N CYS A 89 -9.50 3.01 1.90
CA CYS A 89 -10.71 2.78 1.13
C CYS A 89 -11.99 2.59 1.97
N HIS A 90 -11.94 2.91 3.27
CA HIS A 90 -13.11 2.84 4.13
C HIS A 90 -14.23 3.76 3.65
N TYR A 91 -15.48 3.25 3.65
CA TYR A 91 -16.67 3.91 3.11
C TYR A 91 -16.81 5.39 3.48
N LYS A 92 -16.63 5.74 4.76
CA LYS A 92 -16.74 7.13 5.22
C LYS A 92 -15.76 8.07 4.51
N ARG A 93 -14.54 7.60 4.23
CA ARG A 93 -13.50 8.38 3.54
C ARG A 93 -13.85 8.54 2.07
N GLU A 94 -14.29 7.46 1.44
CA GLU A 94 -14.77 7.48 0.05
C GLU A 94 -15.95 8.44 -0.14
N LEU A 95 -16.89 8.47 0.81
CA LEU A 95 -17.99 9.42 0.81
C LEU A 95 -17.51 10.87 0.93
N LEU A 96 -16.57 11.15 1.83
CA LEU A 96 -15.96 12.48 1.97
C LEU A 96 -15.15 12.90 0.73
N ARG A 97 -14.62 11.92 -0.02
CA ARG A 97 -13.97 12.11 -1.33
C ARG A 97 -14.96 12.22 -2.49
N GLY A 98 -16.27 12.17 -2.23
CA GLY A 98 -17.33 12.32 -3.23
C GLY A 98 -17.76 11.03 -3.94
N TYR A 99 -17.26 9.86 -3.53
CA TYR A 99 -17.69 8.57 -4.08
C TYR A 99 -18.96 8.09 -3.35
N LEU A 100 -20.08 8.06 -4.06
CA LEU A 100 -21.40 7.76 -3.48
C LEU A 100 -21.78 6.27 -3.54
N LYS A 101 -20.96 5.43 -4.16
CA LYS A 101 -21.26 4.01 -4.30
C LYS A 101 -21.17 3.33 -2.94
N ILE A 102 -22.17 2.54 -2.58
CA ILE A 102 -22.21 1.81 -1.30
C ILE A 102 -21.74 0.37 -1.49
N ARG A 103 -22.37 -0.37 -2.42
CA ARG A 103 -22.07 -1.78 -2.67
C ARG A 103 -20.81 -1.92 -3.52
N GLY A 104 -19.83 -2.68 -3.02
CA GLY A 104 -18.58 -2.95 -3.74
C GLY A 104 -17.64 -1.73 -3.84
N HIS A 105 -17.85 -0.71 -3.01
CA HIS A 105 -17.06 0.52 -3.06
C HIS A 105 -15.57 0.28 -2.77
N GLU A 106 -15.26 -0.57 -1.78
CA GLU A 106 -13.88 -0.79 -1.36
C GLU A 106 -13.06 -1.47 -2.46
N PRO A 107 -13.47 -2.60 -3.07
CA PRO A 107 -12.77 -3.16 -4.22
C PRO A 107 -12.53 -2.14 -5.34
N GLU A 108 -13.49 -1.27 -5.62
CA GLU A 108 -13.33 -0.23 -6.65
C GLU A 108 -12.35 0.86 -6.24
N CYS A 109 -12.37 1.27 -4.97
CA CYS A 109 -11.37 2.18 -4.44
C CYS A 109 -9.97 1.58 -4.55
N ILE A 110 -9.79 0.35 -4.08
CA ILE A 110 -8.50 -0.35 -4.12
C ILE A 110 -8.01 -0.45 -5.56
N LYS A 111 -8.84 -0.89 -6.52
CA LYS A 111 -8.45 -0.93 -7.94
C LYS A 111 -7.99 0.42 -8.48
N ARG A 112 -8.68 1.52 -8.12
CA ARG A 112 -8.24 2.88 -8.53
C ARG A 112 -6.89 3.26 -7.92
N ARG A 113 -6.66 2.91 -6.65
CA ARG A 113 -5.41 3.23 -5.92
C ARG A 113 -4.24 2.39 -6.44
N VAL A 114 -4.43 1.08 -6.63
CA VAL A 114 -3.44 0.17 -7.24
C VAL A 114 -3.03 0.68 -8.61
N MET A 115 -3.99 0.99 -9.49
CA MET A 115 -3.66 1.52 -10.83
C MET A 115 -2.96 2.88 -10.77
N LYS A 116 -3.23 3.72 -9.76
CA LYS A 116 -2.51 4.98 -9.57
C LYS A 116 -1.05 4.72 -9.18
N SER A 117 -0.79 3.80 -8.25
CA SER A 117 0.57 3.44 -7.84
C SER A 117 1.35 2.79 -9.00
N MET A 118 0.75 1.80 -9.66
CA MET A 118 1.41 1.07 -10.75
C MET A 118 1.76 1.93 -11.95
N LYS A 119 1.04 3.02 -12.23
CA LYS A 119 1.41 4.00 -13.27
C LYS A 119 2.77 4.65 -13.03
N ALA A 120 3.23 4.71 -11.78
CA ALA A 120 4.54 5.24 -11.44
C ALA A 120 5.66 4.18 -11.58
N ASN A 121 5.32 2.90 -11.78
CA ASN A 121 6.30 1.83 -11.97
C ASN A 121 6.76 1.77 -13.44
N PRO A 122 8.02 2.11 -13.78
CA PRO A 122 8.49 2.10 -15.17
C PRO A 122 8.52 0.71 -15.80
N ASN A 123 8.45 -0.36 -15.00
CA ASN A 123 8.47 -1.74 -15.48
C ASN A 123 7.07 -2.24 -15.91
N CYS A 124 6.02 -1.48 -15.64
CA CYS A 124 4.63 -1.89 -15.89
C CYS A 124 3.92 -0.92 -16.82
N SER A 125 3.55 -1.39 -18.01
CA SER A 125 2.59 -0.64 -18.86
C SER A 125 1.21 -0.63 -18.20
N GLU A 126 0.34 0.31 -18.57
CA GLU A 126 -1.02 0.38 -18.01
C GLU A 126 -1.82 -0.92 -18.25
N ALA A 127 -1.65 -1.54 -19.41
CA ALA A 127 -2.26 -2.83 -19.71
C ALA A 127 -1.68 -3.95 -18.83
N ALA A 128 -0.36 -4.04 -18.71
CA ALA A 128 0.30 -5.05 -17.88
C ALA A 128 -0.05 -4.88 -16.39
N ALA A 129 -0.15 -3.65 -15.91
CA ALA A 129 -0.57 -3.34 -14.55
C ALA A 129 -2.00 -3.82 -14.27
N LYS A 130 -2.92 -3.58 -15.21
CA LYS A 130 -4.30 -4.04 -15.09
C LYS A 130 -4.40 -5.56 -15.08
N ASP A 131 -3.75 -6.22 -16.04
CA ASP A 131 -3.77 -7.68 -16.15
C ASP A 131 -3.14 -8.34 -14.90
N ALA A 132 -2.03 -7.79 -14.42
CA ALA A 132 -1.37 -8.26 -13.20
C ALA A 132 -2.26 -8.10 -11.96
N MET A 133 -2.89 -6.93 -11.78
CA MET A 133 -3.83 -6.67 -10.69
C MET A 133 -5.00 -7.66 -10.70
N GLU A 134 -5.61 -7.91 -11.87
CA GLU A 134 -6.73 -8.85 -11.99
C GLU A 134 -6.28 -10.29 -11.72
N ALA A 135 -5.09 -10.69 -12.18
CA ALA A 135 -4.57 -12.04 -12.01
C ALA A 135 -4.28 -12.42 -10.55
N VAL A 136 -3.86 -11.46 -9.72
CA VAL A 136 -3.50 -11.71 -8.31
C VAL A 136 -4.58 -11.34 -7.30
N TRP A 137 -5.69 -10.74 -7.77
CA TRP A 137 -6.73 -10.13 -6.93
C TRP A 137 -7.21 -11.03 -5.81
N ASP A 138 -7.74 -12.22 -6.15
CA ASP A 138 -8.36 -13.10 -5.17
C ASP A 138 -7.37 -13.62 -4.12
N VAL A 139 -6.10 -13.78 -4.48
CA VAL A 139 -5.06 -14.22 -3.54
C VAL A 139 -4.70 -13.09 -2.59
N CYS A 140 -4.44 -11.91 -3.13
CA CYS A 140 -3.87 -10.80 -2.36
C CYS A 140 -4.93 -10.07 -1.54
N TYR A 141 -6.15 -9.90 -2.07
CA TYR A 141 -7.24 -9.27 -1.33
C TYR A 141 -7.68 -10.10 -0.11
N ASN A 142 -7.58 -11.43 -0.19
CA ASN A 142 -7.95 -12.32 0.91
C ASN A 142 -6.78 -12.59 1.90
N ASP A 143 -5.55 -12.13 1.63
CA ASP A 143 -4.43 -12.23 2.58
C ASP A 143 -4.44 -11.05 3.56
N THR A 144 -5.00 -11.27 4.74
CA THR A 144 -5.15 -10.24 5.77
C THR A 144 -3.93 -10.07 6.67
N GLN A 145 -2.88 -10.86 6.49
CA GLN A 145 -1.70 -10.77 7.36
C GLN A 145 -1.04 -9.38 7.26
N PRO A 146 -0.46 -8.87 8.36
CA PRO A 146 -0.27 -9.51 9.67
C PRO A 146 -1.48 -9.44 10.61
N PHE A 147 -2.64 -8.95 10.14
CA PHE A 147 -3.86 -8.88 10.92
C PHE A 147 -4.64 -10.21 10.88
N ASP A 148 -5.35 -10.51 11.97
CA ASP A 148 -6.27 -11.65 12.02
C ASP A 148 -7.48 -11.46 11.10
N ARG A 149 -7.81 -10.20 10.77
CA ARG A 149 -8.89 -9.81 9.85
C ARG A 149 -8.62 -8.41 9.29
N ALA A 150 -9.23 -8.09 8.15
CA ALA A 150 -9.23 -6.74 7.61
C ALA A 150 -9.85 -5.75 8.63
N PRO A 151 -9.24 -4.56 8.84
CA PRO A 151 -9.71 -3.56 9.82
C PRO A 151 -11.09 -2.95 9.53
#